data_AF-A0A443LPC0-F1
#
_entry.id   AF-A0A443LPC0-F1
#
_cell.length_a   1.000
_cell.length_b   1.000
_cell.length_c   1.000
_cell.angle_alpha   90.00
_cell.angle_beta   90.00
_cell.angle_gamma   90.00
#
_symmetry.space_group_name_H-M   'P 1'
#
loop_
_entity.id
_entity.type
_entity.pdbx_description
1 polymer ?
#
loop_
_entity_poly.entity_id
_entity_poly.type
_entity_poly.pdbx_seq_one_letter_code
_entity_poly.pdbx_strand_id
1 'polypeptide(L)' 'MTARAAGLLLAALLAGCAPRAGVRVGPDGQTRGAVSGGLGPVRVGVNSTGGGFVGTHLGPIGIGAGF' A
#
# COMPACT_ATOMS: atom_id res chain seq x y z
N MET A 1 -26.03 8.22 -19.05
CA MET A 1 -25.31 8.74 -17.86
C MET A 1 -24.60 7.66 -17.03
N THR A 2 -24.94 6.37 -17.19
CA THR A 2 -24.39 5.24 -16.42
C THR A 2 -22.95 4.85 -16.78
N ALA A 3 -22.55 4.96 -18.05
CA ALA A 3 -21.20 4.56 -18.49
C ALA A 3 -20.07 5.42 -17.87
N ARG A 4 -20.31 6.72 -17.64
CA ARG A 4 -19.33 7.60 -17.01
C ARG A 4 -19.18 7.34 -15.51
N ALA A 5 -20.28 7.04 -14.82
CA ALA A 5 -20.26 6.65 -13.41
C ALA A 5 -19.54 5.30 -13.21
N ALA A 6 -19.81 4.32 -14.08
CA ALA A 6 -19.12 3.03 -14.07
C ALA A 6 -17.61 3.17 -14.34
N GLY A 7 -17.22 4.03 -15.30
CA GLY A 7 -15.82 4.32 -15.59
C GLY A 7 -15.08 4.97 -14.42
N LEU A 8 -15.72 5.92 -13.72
CA LEU A 8 -15.15 6.56 -12.53
C LEU A 8 -15.01 5.58 -11.36
N LEU A 9 -15.99 4.70 -11.16
CA LEU A 9 -15.95 3.69 -10.11
C LEU A 9 -14.82 2.66 -10.36
N LEU A 10 -14.68 2.21 -11.60
CA LEU A 10 -13.59 1.33 -12.01
C LEU A 10 -12.23 2.00 -11.84
N ALA A 11 -12.09 3.27 -12.24
CA ALA A 11 -10.85 4.04 -12.05
C ALA A 11 -10.51 4.21 -10.56
N ALA A 12 -11.49 4.46 -9.69
CA ALA A 12 -11.27 4.56 -8.25
C ALA A 12 -10.82 3.22 -7.63
N LEU A 13 -11.42 2.11 -8.08
CA LEU A 13 -11.03 0.76 -7.65
C LEU A 13 -9.60 0.41 -8.10
N LEU A 14 -9.25 0.71 -9.36
CA LEU A 14 -7.89 0.48 -9.88
C LEU A 14 -6.86 1.40 -9.22
N ALA A 15 -7.20 2.66 -8.94
CA ALA A 15 -6.32 3.56 -8.21
C ALA A 15 -6.07 3.10 -6.77
N GLY A 16 -7.07 2.46 -6.14
CA GLY A 16 -6.91 1.74 -4.88
C GLY A 16 -6.00 0.52 -5.00
N CYS A 17 -6.05 -0.20 -6.12
CA CYS A 17 -5.23 -1.40 -6.35
C CYS A 17 -3.80 -1.11 -6.86
N ALA A 18 -3.46 0.16 -7.11
CA ALA A 18 -2.16 0.52 -7.67
C ALA A 18 -1.01 0.19 -6.71
N PRO A 19 -0.01 -0.62 -7.12
CA PRO A 19 1.12 -0.96 -6.29
C PRO A 19 1.95 0.30 -5.98
N ARG A 20 2.40 0.42 -4.74
CA ARG A 20 3.22 1.51 -4.24
C ARG A 20 4.56 0.95 -3.79
N ALA A 21 5.62 1.49 -4.37
CA ALA A 21 6.99 1.26 -3.93
C ALA A 21 7.38 2.29 -2.86
N GLY A 22 8.16 1.85 -1.89
CA GLY A 22 8.65 2.72 -0.82
C GLY A 22 9.78 2.08 -0.03
N VAL A 23 10.15 2.73 1.06
CA VAL A 23 11.15 2.25 2.01
C VAL A 23 10.47 2.05 3.36
N ARG A 24 10.73 0.92 3.99
CA ARG A 24 10.23 0.59 5.34
C ARG A 24 11.42 0.53 6.30
N VAL A 25 11.28 1.21 7.44
CA VAL A 25 12.27 1.17 8.53
C VAL A 25 11.79 0.15 9.55
N GLY A 26 12.63 -0.83 9.86
CA GLY A 26 12.36 -1.85 10.87
C GLY A 26 12.70 -1.38 12.29
N PRO A 27 12.26 -2.12 13.32
CA PRO A 27 12.61 -1.83 14.71
C PRO A 27 14.10 -2.05 15.02
N ASP A 28 14.80 -2.78 14.15
CA ASP A 28 16.26 -2.95 14.11
C ASP A 28 16.99 -1.71 13.55
N GLY A 29 16.26 -0.66 13.18
CA GLY A 29 16.79 0.55 12.56
C GLY A 29 17.16 0.37 11.09
N GLN A 30 16.90 -0.80 10.49
CA GLN A 30 17.29 -1.09 9.11
C GLN A 30 16.24 -0.60 8.12
N THR A 31 16.71 0.03 7.04
CA THR A 31 15.88 0.43 5.90
C THR A 31 15.82 -0.69 4.87
N ARG A 32 14.61 -1.09 4.48
CA ARG A 32 14.36 -2.11 3.46
C ARG A 32 13.46 -1.56 2.37
N GLY A 33 13.74 -1.90 1.12
CA GLY A 33 12.80 -1.65 0.03
C GLY A 33 11.51 -2.41 0.28
N ALA A 34 10.37 -1.81 -0.04
CA ALA A 34 9.07 -2.40 0.16
C ALA A 34 8.13 -2.09 -1.00
N VAL A 35 7.31 -3.07 -1.35
CA VAL A 35 6.21 -2.92 -2.30
C VAL A 35 4.94 -3.29 -1.57
N SER A 36 3.92 -2.45 -1.70
CA SER A 36 2.61 -2.67 -1.08
C SER A 36 1.49 -2.38 -2.06
N GLY A 37 0.40 -3.13 -1.91
CA GLY A 37 -0.88 -2.84 -2.52
C GLY A 37 -1.94 -2.78 -1.43
N GLY A 38 -3.10 -2.21 -1.71
CA GLY A 38 -4.20 -2.33 -0.75
C GLY A 38 -5.33 -1.35 -0.99
N LEU A 39 -6.53 -1.80 -0.66
CA LEU A 39 -7.76 -1.09 -0.90
C LEU A 39 -8.04 -0.10 0.23
N GLY A 40 -8.22 1.17 -0.11
CA GLY A 40 -8.54 2.21 0.86
C GLY A 40 -7.40 2.47 1.86
N PRO A 41 -7.67 2.58 3.16
CA PRO A 41 -6.65 2.91 4.16
C PRO A 41 -5.74 1.72 4.47
N VAL A 42 -6.10 0.48 4.11
CA VAL A 42 -5.32 -0.72 4.45
C VAL A 42 -4.32 -1.02 3.34
N ARG A 43 -3.09 -1.34 3.72
CA ARG A 43 -1.99 -1.77 2.87
C ARG A 43 -1.47 -3.10 3.34
N VAL A 44 -1.15 -3.96 2.38
CA VAL A 44 -0.40 -5.19 2.59
C VAL A 44 0.77 -5.18 1.63
N GLY A 45 1.94 -5.57 2.12
CA GLY A 45 3.14 -5.55 1.31
C GLY A 45 4.20 -6.52 1.78
N VAL A 46 5.27 -6.54 1.00
CA VAL A 46 6.47 -7.33 1.25
C VAL A 46 7.69 -6.43 1.16
N ASN A 47 8.73 -6.78 1.91
CA ASN A 47 10.02 -6.09 1.86
C ASN A 47 11.08 -6.91 1.11
N SER A 48 12.22 -6.30 0.81
CA SER A 48 13.34 -6.92 0.08
C SER A 48 13.98 -8.11 0.79
N THR A 49 13.70 -8.33 2.08
CA THR A 49 14.20 -9.49 2.84
C THR A 49 13.15 -10.61 2.94
N GLY A 50 12.04 -10.50 2.21
CA GLY A 50 10.95 -11.48 2.23
C GLY A 50 9.96 -11.36 3.39
N GLY A 51 10.07 -10.33 4.23
CA GLY A 51 9.14 -10.09 5.34
C GLY A 51 7.86 -9.41 4.89
N GLY A 52 6.72 -9.92 5.38
CA GLY A 52 5.39 -9.37 5.12
C GLY A 52 5.07 -8.20 6.04
N PHE A 53 4.09 -7.39 5.66
CA PHE A 53 3.51 -6.40 6.55
C PHE A 53 2.09 -6.01 6.17
N VAL A 54 1.36 -5.55 7.18
CA VAL A 54 0.06 -4.91 7.05
C VAL A 54 0.08 -3.56 7.75
N GLY A 55 -0.52 -2.54 7.14
CA GLY A 55 -0.48 -1.19 7.68
C GLY A 55 -1.50 -0.25 7.06
N THR A 56 -1.38 1.01 7.41
CA THR A 56 -2.18 2.11 6.91
C THR A 56 -1.32 3.34 6.62
N HIS A 57 -1.90 4.35 5.97
CA HIS A 57 -1.23 5.63 5.72
C HIS A 57 -1.94 6.78 6.42
N LEU A 58 -1.13 7.64 7.03
CA LEU A 58 -1.48 8.97 7.53
C LEU A 58 -0.74 10.00 6.66
N GLY A 59 -1.41 10.46 5.60
CA GLY A 59 -0.79 11.30 4.59
C GLY A 59 0.38 10.58 3.89
N PRO A 60 1.60 11.17 3.82
CA PRO A 60 2.75 10.54 3.18
C PRO A 60 3.39 9.44 4.04
N ILE A 61 3.03 9.32 5.33
CA ILE A 61 3.66 8.38 6.27
C ILE A 61 2.82 7.11 6.38
N GLY A 62 3.47 5.95 6.23
CA GLY A 62 2.85 4.65 6.46
C GLY A 62 3.21 4.07 7.82
N ILE A 63 2.22 3.53 8.54
CA ILE A 63 2.43 2.82 9.82
C ILE A 63 1.87 1.41 9.67
N GLY A 64 2.62 0.39 10.10
CA GLY A 64 2.15 -0.99 9.99
C GLY A 64 3.00 -1.99 10.76
N ALA A 65 2.43 -3.16 11.01
CA ALA A 65 3.06 -4.30 11.67
C ALA A 65 3.62 -5.28 10.63
N GLY A 66 4.83 -5.80 10.90
CA GLY A 66 5.45 -6.83 10.06
C GLY A 66 5.19 -8.24 10.59
N PHE A 67 5.27 -9.24 9.71
CA PHE A 67 5.25 -10.67 10.04
C PHE A 67 6.16 -11.46 9.08
#